data_AF-A0A5C9EFC4-F1
#
_entry.id   AF-A0A5C9EFC4-F1
#
_cell.length_a   1.000
_cell.length_b   1.000
_cell.length_c   1.000
_cell.angle_alpha   90.00
_cell.angle_beta   90.00
_cell.angle_gamma   90.00
#
_symmetry.space_group_name_H-M   'P 1'
#
loop_
_entity.id
_entity.type
_entity.pdbx_description
1 polymer ?
#
loop_
_entity_poly.entity_id
_entity_poly.type
_entity_poly.pdbx_seq_one_letter_code
_entity_poly.pdbx_strand_id
1 'polypeptide(L)'
;MDLIEISKIVIGLFVLLFILQNYYRFRERKNFKIIFGAFFLLFLGWIFDYLDYLYYSVLNIIQHTLLAIGFIIMAIWFWKEFHQGGKNEHNRND
;
A
#
# COMPACT_ATOMS: atom_id res chain seq x y z
N MET A 1 19.35 18.06 4.15
CA MET A 1 18.23 17.12 4.00
C MET A 1 17.80 17.19 2.57
N ASP A 2 18.12 16.16 1.82
CA ASP A 2 17.98 16.18 0.37
C ASP A 2 16.52 16.02 -0.05
N LEU A 3 16.18 16.50 -1.25
CA LEU A 3 14.81 16.42 -1.80
C LEU A 3 14.27 14.98 -1.77
N ILE A 4 15.18 14.00 -1.96
CA ILE A 4 14.88 12.58 -1.92
C ILE A 4 14.46 12.15 -0.51
N GLU A 5 15.19 12.54 0.53
CA GLU A 5 14.84 12.22 1.93
C GLU A 5 13.50 12.82 2.34
N ILE A 6 13.25 14.08 1.93
CA ILE A 6 11.97 14.75 2.19
C ILE A 6 10.82 14.01 1.50
N SER A 7 11.01 13.62 0.24
CA SER A 7 9.98 12.89 -0.51
C SER A 7 9.68 11.51 0.10
N LYS A 8 10.71 10.81 0.61
CA LYS A 8 10.55 9.54 1.33
C LYS A 8 9.72 9.72 2.59
N ILE A 9 10.00 10.73 3.41
CA ILE A 9 9.21 11.01 4.63
C ILE A 9 7.77 11.32 4.26
N VAL A 10 7.55 12.19 3.27
CA VAL A 10 6.21 12.58 2.83
C VAL A 10 5.40 11.36 2.37
N ILE A 11 6.00 10.45 1.60
CA ILE A 11 5.34 9.20 1.15
C ILE A 11 4.98 8.31 2.35
N GLY A 12 5.90 8.09 3.27
CA GLY A 12 5.64 7.30 4.48
C GLY A 12 4.51 7.88 5.33
N LEU A 13 4.50 9.21 5.50
CA LEU A 13 3.46 9.93 6.23
C LEU A 13 2.11 9.83 5.52
N PHE A 14 2.09 9.93 4.20
CA PHE A 14 0.87 9.82 3.40
C PHE A 14 0.26 8.43 3.51
N VAL A 15 1.10 7.38 3.43
CA VAL A 15 0.68 5.99 3.64
C VAL A 15 0.14 5.79 5.05
N LEU A 16 0.81 6.34 6.08
CA LEU A 16 0.36 6.25 7.47
C LEU A 16 -0.99 6.93 7.68
N LEU A 17 -1.15 8.15 7.16
CA LEU A 17 -2.41 8.91 7.23
C LEU A 17 -3.53 8.19 6.48
N PHE A 18 -3.23 7.64 5.30
CA PHE A 18 -4.21 6.88 4.52
C PHE A 18 -4.69 5.64 5.27
N ILE A 19 -3.77 4.91 5.92
CA ILE A 19 -4.12 3.78 6.79
C ILE A 19 -4.98 4.25 7.94
N LEU A 20 -4.55 5.28 8.70
CA LEU A 20 -5.27 5.75 9.89
C LEU A 20 -6.70 6.20 9.54
N GLN A 21 -6.82 7.00 8.48
CA GLN A 21 -8.09 7.58 8.06
C GLN A 21 -9.05 6.53 7.51
N ASN A 22 -8.54 5.52 6.80
CA ASN A 22 -9.36 4.46 6.24
C ASN A 22 -9.44 3.21 7.13
N TYR A 23 -8.74 3.18 8.28
CA TYR A 23 -8.70 2.02 9.17
C TYR A 23 -10.10 1.60 9.63
N TYR A 24 -10.89 2.57 10.09
CA TYR A 24 -12.26 2.35 10.54
C TYR A 24 -13.16 1.85 9.40
N ARG A 25 -13.01 2.42 8.19
CA ARG A 25 -13.80 2.08 7.01
C ARG A 25 -13.41 0.73 6.40
N PHE A 26 -12.15 0.32 6.53
CA PHE A 26 -11.70 -0.99 6.06
C PHE A 26 -12.00 -2.11 7.05
N ARG A 27 -12.09 -1.83 8.35
CA ARG A 27 -12.40 -2.85 9.39
C ARG A 27 -13.73 -3.58 9.14
N GLU A 28 -14.70 -2.92 8.52
CA GLU A 28 -16.00 -3.53 8.18
C GLU A 28 -15.98 -4.38 6.89
N ARG A 29 -14.92 -4.30 6.08
CA ARG A 29 -14.83 -5.04 4.81
C ARG A 29 -14.22 -6.41 5.04
N LYS A 30 -14.85 -7.47 4.51
CA LYS A 30 -14.39 -8.88 4.57
C LYS A 30 -12.94 -9.12 4.12
N ASN A 31 -12.35 -8.22 3.32
CA ASN A 31 -10.98 -8.33 2.81
C ASN A 31 -9.95 -7.43 3.53
N PHE A 32 -10.30 -6.88 4.69
CA PHE A 32 -9.44 -6.01 5.52
C PHE A 32 -8.02 -6.55 5.67
N LYS A 33 -7.86 -7.84 5.95
CA LYS A 33 -6.55 -8.48 6.20
C LYS A 33 -5.59 -8.37 5.02
N ILE A 34 -6.11 -8.42 3.78
CA ILE A 34 -5.29 -8.36 2.56
C ILE A 34 -4.81 -6.93 2.33
N ILE A 35 -5.73 -5.96 2.45
CA ILE A 35 -5.43 -4.53 2.28
C ILE A 35 -4.47 -4.07 3.38
N PHE A 36 -4.76 -4.43 4.62
CA PHE A 36 -3.92 -4.12 5.76
C PHE A 36 -2.54 -4.76 5.64
N GLY A 37 -2.45 -6.00 5.15
CA GLY A 37 -1.18 -6.66 4.85
C GLY A 37 -0.37 -5.93 3.78
N ALA A 38 -1.00 -5.48 2.69
CA ALA A 38 -0.32 -4.71 1.64
C ALA A 38 0.20 -3.36 2.15
N PHE A 39 -0.60 -2.66 2.95
CA PHE A 39 -0.19 -1.41 3.60
C PHE A 39 0.94 -1.63 4.61
N PHE A 40 0.89 -2.72 5.37
CA PHE A 40 1.95 -3.08 6.29
C PHE A 40 3.26 -3.43 5.55
N LEU A 41 3.18 -4.14 4.42
CA LEU A 41 4.34 -4.41 3.55
C LEU A 41 4.94 -3.12 2.98
N LEU A 42 4.11 -2.18 2.51
CA LEU A 42 4.58 -0.86 2.05
C LEU A 42 5.26 -0.08 3.18
N PHE A 43 4.70 -0.12 4.38
CA PHE A 43 5.29 0.54 5.55
C PHE A 43 6.60 -0.12 5.99
N LEU A 44 6.70 -1.46 5.97
CA LEU A 44 7.96 -2.16 6.22
C LEU A 44 9.01 -1.82 5.17
N GLY A 45 8.62 -1.77 3.89
CA GLY A 45 9.51 -1.33 2.80
C GLY A 45 10.04 0.08 3.04
N TRP A 46 9.20 0.99 3.52
CA TRP A 46 9.60 2.35 3.89
C TRP A 46 10.55 2.40 5.09
N ILE A 47 10.33 1.60 6.13
CA ILE A 47 11.26 1.48 7.27
C ILE A 47 12.61 0.92 6.79
N PHE A 48 12.58 -0.09 5.91
CA PHE A 48 13.79 -0.66 5.35
C PHE A 48 14.56 0.32 4.47
N ASP A 49 13.89 1.20 3.74
CA ASP A 49 14.53 2.29 2.97
C ASP A 49 15.29 3.28 3.87
N TYR A 50 14.77 3.51 5.08
CA TYR A 50 15.44 4.29 6.12
C TYR A 50 16.61 3.52 6.76
N LEU A 51 16.48 2.20 6.91
CA LEU A 51 17.56 1.33 7.39
C LEU A 51 18.62 1.03 6.34
N ASP A 52 18.32 1.12 5.04
CA ASP A 52 19.25 0.85 3.94
C ASP A 52 20.40 1.87 3.92
N TYR A 53 20.16 3.07 4.48
CA TYR A 53 21.21 4.05 4.81
C TYR A 53 22.31 3.47 5.73
N LEU A 54 22.04 2.37 6.46
CA LEU A 54 23.01 1.66 7.30
C LEU A 54 23.58 0.37 6.66
N TYR A 55 22.95 -0.23 5.64
CA TYR A 55 23.33 -1.56 5.10
C TYR A 55 23.04 -1.71 3.58
N TYR A 56 23.91 -1.12 2.78
CA TYR A 56 23.86 -0.83 1.33
C TYR A 56 23.37 -1.85 0.26
N SER A 57 23.11 -3.13 0.53
CA SER A 57 22.89 -4.11 -0.57
C SER A 57 21.74 -5.10 -0.40
N VAL A 58 21.61 -5.76 0.75
CA VAL A 58 20.59 -6.81 0.93
C VAL A 58 19.24 -6.18 1.26
N LEU A 59 19.24 -5.07 1.98
CA LEU A 59 18.05 -4.34 2.39
C LEU A 59 17.38 -3.64 1.20
N ASN A 60 18.16 -3.09 0.27
CA ASN A 60 17.68 -2.52 -0.99
C ASN A 60 16.86 -3.51 -1.84
N ILE A 61 17.33 -4.75 -2.00
CA ILE A 61 16.61 -5.80 -2.76
C ILE A 61 15.29 -6.17 -2.06
N ILE A 62 15.34 -6.33 -0.73
CA ILE A 62 14.17 -6.65 0.09
C ILE A 62 13.14 -5.51 -0.01
N GLN A 63 13.58 -4.26 0.13
CA GLN A 63 12.74 -3.08 -0.01
C GLN A 63 12.04 -3.03 -1.36
N HIS A 64 12.78 -3.12 -2.46
CA HIS A 64 12.19 -3.08 -3.80
C HIS A 64 11.18 -4.20 -4.00
N THR A 65 11.45 -5.40 -3.45
CA THR A 65 10.55 -6.54 -3.51
C THR A 65 9.27 -6.29 -2.70
N LEU A 66 9.37 -5.79 -1.47
CA LEU A 66 8.20 -5.45 -0.64
C LEU A 66 7.34 -4.35 -1.27
N LEU A 67 7.97 -3.31 -1.82
CA LEU A 67 7.27 -2.23 -2.51
C LEU A 67 6.53 -2.74 -3.76
N ALA A 68 7.20 -3.54 -4.59
CA ALA A 68 6.60 -4.13 -5.78
C ALA A 68 5.39 -5.01 -5.42
N ILE A 69 5.53 -5.87 -4.41
CA ILE A 69 4.44 -6.73 -3.93
C ILE A 69 3.27 -5.88 -3.40
N GLY A 70 3.56 -4.83 -2.61
CA GLY A 70 2.55 -3.91 -2.09
C GLY A 70 1.75 -3.22 -3.21
N PHE A 71 2.44 -2.73 -4.25
CA PHE A 71 1.80 -2.12 -5.42
C PHE A 71 0.96 -3.12 -6.22
N ILE A 72 1.45 -4.35 -6.43
CA ILE A 72 0.71 -5.40 -7.13
C ILE A 72 -0.59 -5.72 -6.38
N ILE A 73 -0.53 -5.89 -5.06
CA ILE A 73 -1.73 -6.18 -4.26
C ILE A 73 -2.73 -5.01 -4.31
N MET A 74 -2.24 -3.76 -4.24
CA MET A 74 -3.09 -2.58 -4.41
C MET A 74 -3.74 -2.54 -5.80
N ALA A 75 -2.99 -2.82 -6.86
CA ALA A 75 -3.52 -2.84 -8.23
C ALA A 75 -4.59 -3.93 -8.41
N ILE A 76 -4.37 -5.13 -7.86
CA ILE A 76 -5.36 -6.22 -7.86
C ILE A 76 -6.61 -5.82 -7.08
N TRP A 77 -6.45 -5.13 -5.94
CA TRP A 77 -7.58 -4.66 -5.15
C TRP A 77 -8.40 -3.60 -5.89
N PHE A 78 -7.74 -2.59 -6.48
CA PHE A 78 -8.38 -1.59 -7.32
C PHE A 78 -9.15 -2.23 -8.46
N TRP A 79 -8.53 -3.18 -9.17
CA TRP A 79 -9.17 -3.91 -10.26
C TRP A 79 -10.42 -4.65 -9.80
N LYS A 80 -10.35 -5.32 -8.65
CA LYS A 80 -11.47 -6.09 -8.10
C LYS A 80 -12.63 -5.20 -7.66
N GLU A 81 -12.36 -4.06 -7.01
CA GLU A 81 -13.41 -3.13 -6.58
C GLU A 81 -14.09 -2.46 -7.80
N PHE A 82 -13.31 -2.05 -8.81
CA PHE A 82 -13.85 -1.45 -10.04
C PHE A 82 -14.68 -2.45 -10.86
N HIS A 83 -14.22 -3.70 -10.98
CA HIS A 83 -14.93 -4.74 -11.73
C HIS A 83 -16.21 -5.20 -11.02
N GLN A 84 -16.31 -5.07 -9.69
CA GLN A 84 -17.54 -5.29 -8.93
C GLN A 84 -18.53 -4.13 -9.05
N GLY A 85 -18.04 -2.89 -9.23
CA GLY A 85 -18.88 -1.72 -9.52
C GLY A 85 -19.69 -1.87 -10.81
N GLY A 86 -19.05 -2.31 -11.90
CA GLY A 86 -19.71 -2.45 -13.21
C GLY A 86 -20.76 -3.57 -13.30
N LYS A 87 -20.61 -4.67 -12.54
CA LYS A 87 -21.60 -5.76 -12.54
C LYS A 87 -22.89 -5.42 -11.81
N ASN A 88 -22.85 -4.50 -10.84
CA ASN A 88 -24.03 -4.10 -10.08
C ASN A 88 -24.90 -3.06 -10.82
N GLU A 89 -24.34 -2.35 -11.80
CA GLU A 89 -25.11 -1.42 -12.65
C GLU A 89 -25.83 -2.13 -13.79
N HIS A 90 -25.26 -3.21 -14.34
CA HIS A 90 -25.93 -3.99 -15.38
C HIS A 90 -27.18 -4.70 -14.83
N ASN A 91 -27.10 -5.29 -13.63
CA ASN A 91 -28.21 -6.01 -13.00
C ASN A 91 -29.28 -5.10 -12.33
N ARG A 92 -29.18 -3.78 -12.51
CA ARG A 92 -30.18 -2.80 -12.04
C ARG A 92 -31.05 -2.27 -13.18
N ASN A 93 -30.68 -2.57 -14.42
CA ASN A 93 -31.34 -2.12 -15.64
C ASN A 93 -32.01 -3.27 -16.41
N ASP A 94 -31.96 -4.49 -15.86
CA ASP A 94 -32.67 -5.68 -16.34
C ASP A 94 -33.87 -5.97 -15.40
#